data_AF-A0A7X7SFQ0-F1
#
_entry.id   AF-A0A7X7SFQ0-F1
#
_cell.length_a   1.000
_cell.length_b   1.000
_cell.length_c   1.000
_cell.angle_alpha   90.00
_cell.angle_beta   90.00
_cell.angle_gamma   90.00
#
_symmetry.space_group_name_H-M   'P 1'
#
loop_
_entity.id
_entity.type
_entity.pdbx_description
1 polymer ?
#
loop_
_entity_poly.entity_id
_entity_poly.type
_entity_poly.pdbx_seq_one_letter_code
_entity_poly.pdbx_strand_id
1 'polypeptide(L)'
;MPSSNTKRAARTATATDPGITEPITTKVLIIGSGFSGLGMAVQLRRRGYSDFIVLEKADSVGGTWRDNTYPGCACDVPSLMYSYSFESRGSWSKVWSSQPEIEQYLKEISDKRGVTQKV
;
A
#
# COMPACT_ATOMS: atom_id res chain seq x y z
N MET A 1 16.68 40.49 -28.47
CA MET A 1 15.46 40.10 -27.71
C MET A 1 15.76 38.83 -26.92
N PRO A 2 16.16 38.91 -25.64
CA PRO A 2 16.22 37.73 -24.79
C PRO A 2 14.86 37.50 -24.13
N SER A 3 14.24 36.34 -24.37
CA SER A 3 13.01 35.92 -23.70
C SER A 3 13.31 35.64 -22.22
N SER A 4 12.69 36.45 -21.35
CA SER A 4 12.73 36.32 -19.90
C SER A 4 12.12 34.98 -19.45
N ASN A 5 12.96 34.07 -18.94
CA ASN A 5 12.49 32.87 -18.26
C ASN A 5 12.27 33.23 -16.77
N THR A 6 11.06 33.66 -16.45
CA THR A 6 10.67 34.03 -15.08
C THR A 6 10.71 32.79 -14.20
N LYS A 7 11.75 32.67 -13.37
CA LYS A 7 11.78 31.72 -12.24
C LYS A 7 10.56 31.99 -11.37
N ARG A 8 9.63 31.03 -11.29
CA ARG A 8 8.51 31.07 -10.35
C ARG A 8 9.08 31.02 -8.94
N ALA A 9 9.03 32.15 -8.24
CA ALA A 9 9.42 32.24 -6.84
C ALA A 9 8.62 31.22 -6.02
N ALA A 10 9.32 30.43 -5.21
CA ALA A 10 8.69 29.56 -4.24
C ALA A 10 7.80 30.42 -3.32
N ARG A 11 6.54 30.03 -3.19
CA ARG A 11 5.58 30.71 -2.32
C ARG A 11 6.01 30.45 -0.88
N THR A 12 6.62 31.43 -0.24
CA THR A 12 6.94 31.40 1.19
C THR A 12 5.64 31.24 1.97
N ALA A 13 5.45 30.08 2.61
CA ALA A 13 4.33 29.86 3.50
C ALA A 13 4.67 30.49 4.87
N THR A 14 4.06 31.62 5.18
CA THR A 14 4.06 32.22 6.52
C THR A 14 2.65 32.16 7.09
N ALA A 15 2.42 31.16 7.95
CA ALA A 15 1.46 31.15 9.07
C ALA A 15 1.62 29.80 9.78
N THR A 16 2.28 29.78 10.94
CA THR A 16 2.41 28.57 11.75
C THR A 16 1.11 28.38 12.53
N ASP A 17 0.25 27.48 12.05
CA ASP A 17 -0.93 27.01 12.78
C ASP A 17 -0.43 26.14 13.96
N PRO A 18 -0.83 26.43 15.22
CA PRO A 18 -0.33 25.75 16.42
C PRO A 18 -0.62 24.23 16.48
N GLY A 19 -1.32 23.67 15.50
CA GLY A 19 -1.51 22.23 15.32
C GLY A 19 -0.59 21.53 14.31
N ILE A 20 0.27 22.27 13.59
CA ILE A 20 1.13 21.67 12.57
C ILE A 20 2.35 21.04 13.22
N THR A 21 2.23 19.73 13.45
CA THR A 21 3.41 18.86 13.66
C THR A 21 4.30 18.98 12.41
N GLU A 22 5.61 19.01 12.60
CA GLU A 22 6.58 19.07 11.49
C GLU A 22 6.17 18.13 10.34
N PRO A 23 6.14 18.60 9.07
CA PRO A 23 5.69 17.77 7.96
C PRO A 23 6.49 16.49 7.84
N ILE A 24 5.81 15.34 7.88
CA ILE A 24 6.43 14.05 7.61
C ILE A 24 6.93 14.06 6.16
N THR A 25 8.24 13.90 5.98
CA THR A 25 8.89 13.89 4.68
C THR A 25 9.35 12.48 4.33
N THR A 26 9.01 12.00 3.14
CA THR A 26 9.50 10.72 2.60
C THR A 26 9.72 10.81 1.10
N LYS A 27 10.60 9.95 0.55
CA LYS A 27 10.82 9.86 -0.89
C LYS A 27 9.67 9.22 -1.66
N VAL A 28 8.96 8.27 -1.03
CA VAL A 28 7.86 7.55 -1.67
C VAL A 28 6.69 7.43 -0.71
N LEU A 29 5.55 7.99 -1.11
CA LEU A 29 4.28 7.83 -0.41
C LEU A 29 3.40 6.84 -1.17
N ILE A 30 2.96 5.78 -0.49
CA ILE A 30 2.04 4.77 -1.01
C ILE A 30 0.70 4.95 -0.30
N ILE A 31 -0.38 5.12 -1.07
CA ILE A 31 -1.72 5.30 -0.52
C ILE A 31 -2.53 4.04 -0.83
N GLY A 32 -2.99 3.38 0.23
CA GLY A 32 -3.72 2.12 0.20
C GLY A 32 -2.83 0.90 0.44
N SER A 33 -3.35 -0.06 1.22
CA SER A 33 -2.66 -1.29 1.62
C SER A 33 -3.34 -2.56 1.10
N GLY A 34 -3.89 -2.48 -0.12
CA GLY A 34 -4.31 -3.64 -0.90
C GLY A 34 -3.13 -4.31 -1.63
N PHE A 35 -3.44 -5.16 -2.61
CA PHE A 35 -2.42 -5.88 -3.40
C PHE A 35 -1.36 -4.96 -4.04
N SER A 36 -1.76 -3.84 -4.64
CA SER A 36 -0.82 -2.93 -5.29
C SER A 36 0.12 -2.26 -4.29
N GLY A 37 -0.44 -1.72 -3.20
CA GLY A 37 0.33 -1.01 -2.17
C GLY A 37 1.31 -1.91 -1.43
N LEU A 38 0.85 -3.09 -0.99
CA LEU A 38 1.71 -4.08 -0.35
C LEU A 38 2.76 -4.61 -1.32
N GLY A 39 2.37 -4.93 -2.56
CA GLY A 39 3.31 -5.32 -3.60
C GLY A 39 4.42 -4.29 -3.81
N MET A 40 4.07 -3.00 -3.90
CA MET A 40 5.03 -1.91 -4.06
C MET A 40 5.96 -1.79 -2.84
N ALA A 41 5.41 -1.79 -1.63
CA ALA A 41 6.20 -1.73 -0.39
C ALA A 41 7.21 -2.87 -0.28
N VAL A 42 6.80 -4.10 -0.62
CA VAL A 42 7.69 -5.26 -0.64
C VAL A 42 8.79 -5.08 -1.69
N GLN A 43 8.46 -4.59 -2.88
CA GLN A 43 9.41 -4.43 -3.98
C GLN A 43 10.43 -3.31 -3.73
N LEU A 44 10.03 -2.22 -3.08
CA LEU A 44 10.94 -1.16 -2.61
C LEU A 44 11.92 -1.71 -1.58
N ARG A 45 11.39 -2.41 -0.57
CA ARG A 45 12.22 -3.02 0.48
C ARG A 45 13.23 -4.03 -0.07
N ARG A 46 12.80 -4.89 -0.99
CA ARG A 46 13.68 -5.86 -1.68
C ARG A 46 14.79 -5.20 -2.49
N ARG A 47 14.61 -3.95 -2.93
CA ARG A 47 15.61 -3.16 -3.65
C ARG A 47 16.47 -2.28 -2.73
N GLY A 48 16.31 -2.41 -1.41
CA GLY A 48 17.07 -1.63 -0.44
C GLY A 48 16.55 -0.21 -0.20
N TYR A 49 15.35 0.13 -0.70
CA TYR A 49 14.71 1.40 -0.34
C TYR A 49 13.99 1.24 1.00
N SER A 50 14.30 2.10 1.96
CA SER A 50 13.69 2.14 3.29
C SER A 50 12.93 3.44 3.58
N ASP A 51 13.17 4.49 2.80
CA ASP A 51 12.50 5.79 2.93
C ASP A 51 11.20 5.79 2.10
N PHE A 52 10.19 5.12 2.63
CA PHE A 52 8.84 5.13 2.09
C PHE A 52 7.81 4.97 3.21
N ILE A 53 6.61 5.50 3.00
CA ILE A 53 5.48 5.39 3.92
C ILE A 53 4.30 4.76 3.19
N VAL A 54 3.60 3.85 3.87
CA VAL A 54 2.32 3.31 3.42
C VAL A 54 1.23 3.88 4.31
N LEU A 55 0.29 4.61 3.73
CA LEU A 55 -0.89 5.12 4.43
C LEU A 55 -2.10 4.29 4.05
N GLU A 56 -2.86 3.88 5.06
CA GLU A 56 -4.13 3.19 4.92
C GLU A 56 -5.17 3.91 5.77
N LYS A 57 -6.38 4.07 5.24
CA LYS A 57 -7.48 4.72 5.96
C LYS A 57 -8.00 3.84 7.10
N ALA A 58 -8.01 2.52 6.90
CA ALA A 58 -8.45 1.54 7.88
C ALA A 58 -7.33 1.13 8.86
N ASP A 59 -7.71 0.42 9.93
CA ASP A 59 -6.78 -0.05 10.98
C ASP A 59 -5.96 -1.29 10.59
N SER A 60 -6.22 -1.87 9.41
CA SER A 60 -5.59 -3.10 8.95
C SER A 60 -5.43 -3.13 7.43
N VAL A 61 -4.57 -4.01 6.94
CA VAL A 61 -4.34 -4.20 5.50
C VAL A 61 -5.41 -5.06 4.85
N GLY A 62 -5.47 -5.02 3.51
CA GLY A 62 -6.31 -5.90 2.71
C GLY A 62 -7.04 -5.19 1.58
N GLY A 63 -7.23 -3.86 1.70
CA GLY A 63 -7.90 -3.04 0.68
C GLY A 63 -9.28 -3.60 0.35
N THR A 64 -9.54 -3.85 -0.94
CA THR A 64 -10.78 -4.47 -1.42
C THR A 64 -11.19 -5.72 -0.63
N TRP A 65 -10.23 -6.56 -0.27
CA TRP A 65 -10.52 -7.81 0.43
C TRP A 65 -10.74 -7.63 1.92
N ARG A 66 -10.43 -6.47 2.50
CA ARG A 66 -10.84 -6.13 3.87
C ARG A 66 -12.20 -5.45 3.88
N ASP A 67 -12.45 -4.57 2.92
CA ASP A 67 -13.62 -3.68 2.93
C ASP A 67 -14.92 -4.36 2.43
N ASN A 68 -14.83 -5.48 1.70
CA ASN A 68 -15.98 -6.17 1.14
C ASN A 68 -16.26 -7.50 1.85
N THR A 69 -17.33 -7.59 2.64
CA THR A 69 -17.66 -8.79 3.44
C THR A 69 -19.06 -9.33 3.19
N TYR A 70 -19.61 -9.10 1.99
CA TYR A 70 -20.93 -9.61 1.61
C TYR A 70 -20.93 -11.14 1.41
N PRO A 71 -22.06 -11.84 1.62
CA PRO A 71 -22.14 -13.28 1.44
C PRO A 71 -21.73 -13.73 0.04
N GLY A 72 -20.82 -14.71 -0.02
CA GLY A 72 -20.32 -15.24 -1.30
C GLY A 72 -19.22 -14.40 -1.97
N CYS A 73 -18.70 -13.35 -1.32
CA CYS A 73 -17.57 -12.59 -1.87
C CYS A 73 -16.35 -13.49 -2.11
N ALA A 74 -15.91 -13.54 -3.37
CA ALA A 74 -14.84 -14.41 -3.85
C ALA A 74 -14.16 -13.79 -5.08
N CYS A 75 -12.97 -14.30 -5.42
CA CYS A 75 -12.25 -13.92 -6.62
C CYS A 75 -12.72 -14.75 -7.83
N ASP A 76 -12.81 -14.10 -8.99
CA ASP A 76 -13.08 -14.72 -10.29
C ASP A 76 -11.81 -15.29 -10.94
N VAL A 77 -10.63 -14.87 -10.49
CA VAL A 77 -9.34 -15.41 -10.91
C VAL A 77 -9.03 -16.69 -10.11
N PRO A 78 -8.55 -17.76 -10.77
CA PRO A 78 -8.06 -18.95 -10.08
C PRO A 78 -7.02 -18.62 -9.01
N SER A 79 -7.19 -19.17 -7.80
CA SER A 79 -6.42 -18.76 -6.61
C SER A 79 -4.91 -18.91 -6.77
N LEU A 80 -4.46 -19.92 -7.52
CA LEU A 80 -3.04 -20.11 -7.84
C LEU A 80 -2.44 -18.90 -8.58
N MET A 81 -3.23 -18.24 -9.43
CA MET A 81 -2.82 -17.04 -10.17
C MET A 81 -3.05 -15.75 -9.37
N TYR A 82 -3.94 -15.78 -8.38
CA TYR A 82 -4.25 -14.63 -7.54
C TYR A 82 -3.35 -14.54 -6.29
N SER A 83 -2.06 -14.75 -6.50
CA SER A 83 -1.01 -14.61 -5.49
C SER A 83 0.20 -13.87 -6.07
N TYR A 84 1.01 -13.25 -5.21
CA TYR A 84 2.25 -12.64 -5.67
C TYR A 84 3.19 -13.72 -6.20
N SER A 85 3.86 -13.44 -7.32
CA SER A 85 4.87 -14.33 -7.91
C SER A 85 6.05 -14.65 -6.97
N PHE A 86 6.28 -13.83 -5.93
CA PHE A 86 7.31 -14.02 -4.93
C PHE A 86 6.79 -14.61 -3.59
N GLU A 87 5.48 -14.82 -3.48
CA GLU A 87 4.79 -15.42 -2.34
C GLU A 87 3.58 -16.21 -2.83
N SER A 88 3.83 -17.20 -3.70
CA SER A 88 2.77 -18.09 -4.18
C SER A 88 2.19 -18.89 -3.01
N ARG A 89 0.86 -19.00 -2.93
CA ARG A 89 0.19 -19.85 -1.94
C ARG A 89 -0.29 -21.12 -2.61
N GLY A 90 0.19 -22.28 -2.13
CA GLY A 90 -0.27 -23.60 -2.60
C GLY A 90 -1.40 -24.19 -1.75
N SER A 91 -1.64 -23.63 -0.57
CA SER A 91 -2.60 -24.12 0.42
C SER A 91 -3.99 -23.48 0.31
N TRP A 92 -4.37 -22.98 -0.86
CA TRP A 92 -5.73 -22.47 -1.08
C TRP A 92 -6.75 -23.59 -0.91
N SER A 93 -7.84 -23.29 -0.20
CA SER A 93 -8.92 -24.23 0.09
C SER A 93 -9.80 -24.55 -1.13
N LYS A 94 -9.83 -23.66 -2.12
CA LYS A 94 -10.68 -23.75 -3.31
C LYS A 94 -9.94 -23.20 -4.54
N VAL A 95 -10.43 -23.59 -5.73
CA VAL A 95 -9.96 -23.04 -7.02
C VAL A 95 -10.27 -21.54 -7.15
N TRP A 96 -11.37 -21.09 -6.55
CA TRP A 96 -11.75 -19.68 -6.44
C TRP A 96 -11.81 -19.30 -4.97
N SER A 97 -10.81 -18.54 -4.53
CA SER A 97 -10.66 -18.21 -3.11
C SER A 97 -11.71 -17.22 -2.66
N SER A 98 -12.18 -17.44 -1.43
CA SER A 98 -13.12 -16.55 -0.78
C SER A 98 -12.40 -15.30 -0.28
N GLN A 99 -13.16 -14.22 -0.09
CA GLN A 99 -12.65 -13.00 0.49
C GLN A 99 -11.84 -13.19 1.80
N PRO A 100 -12.32 -13.90 2.83
CA PRO A 100 -11.57 -14.00 4.08
C PRO A 100 -10.23 -14.72 3.90
N GLU A 101 -10.14 -15.65 2.94
CA GLU A 101 -8.89 -16.36 2.64
C GLU A 101 -7.86 -15.46 1.97
N ILE A 102 -8.31 -14.55 1.08
CA ILE A 102 -7.47 -13.58 0.40
C ILE A 102 -7.05 -12.45 1.35
N GLU A 103 -7.96 -11.98 2.21
CA GLU A 103 -7.63 -11.01 3.27
C GLU A 103 -6.54 -11.58 4.19
N GLN A 104 -6.71 -12.84 4.61
CA GLN A 104 -5.73 -13.54 5.44
C GLN A 104 -4.38 -13.68 4.73
N TYR A 105 -4.38 -14.02 3.44
CA TYR A 105 -3.14 -14.07 2.64
C TYR A 105 -2.41 -12.72 2.65
N LEU A 106 -3.12 -11.61 2.44
CA LEU A 106 -2.49 -10.27 2.45
C LEU A 106 -1.92 -9.88 3.81
N LYS A 107 -2.61 -10.23 4.91
CA LYS A 107 -2.10 -10.03 6.27
C LYS A 107 -0.81 -10.82 6.50
N GLU A 108 -0.80 -12.10 6.14
CA GLU A 108 0.39 -12.96 6.23
C GLU A 108 1.58 -12.39 5.45
N ILE A 109 1.37 -11.90 4.22
CA ILE A 109 2.45 -11.29 3.44
C ILE A 109 2.95 -10.00 4.10
N SER A 110 2.03 -9.18 4.60
CA SER A 110 2.38 -7.94 5.25
C SER A 110 3.27 -8.17 6.48
N ASP A 111 2.88 -9.12 7.33
CA ASP A 111 3.63 -9.48 8.54
C ASP A 111 4.98 -10.10 8.18
N LYS A 112 4.99 -11.08 7.27
CA LYS A 112 6.20 -11.76 6.81
C LYS A 112 7.22 -10.82 6.20
N ARG A 113 6.76 -9.76 5.51
CA ARG A 113 7.63 -8.78 4.85
C ARG A 113 7.87 -7.53 5.69
N GLY A 114 7.17 -7.39 6.82
CA GLY A 114 7.26 -6.28 7.77
C GLY A 114 6.83 -4.92 7.20
N VAL A 115 5.93 -4.90 6.21
CA VAL A 115 5.58 -3.69 5.43
C VAL A 115 4.40 -2.90 6.02
N THR A 116 4.00 -3.21 7.25
CA THR A 116 2.90 -2.60 8.02
C THR A 116 3.36 -1.77 9.21
N GLN A 117 4.48 -1.04 9.09
CA GLN A 117 4.80 -0.07 10.13
C GLN A 117 3.73 1.03 10.11
N LYS A 118 2.96 1.11 11.20
CA LYS A 118 1.95 2.14 11.42
C LYS A 118 2.66 3.49 11.51
N VAL A 119 2.28 4.43 10.65
CA VAL A 119 2.65 5.86 10.74
C VAL A 119 1.37 6.63 11.01
#